data_AF-A0A2V7T7R6-F1
#
_entry.id   AF-A0A2V7T7R6-F1
#
_cell.length_a   1.000
_cell.length_b   1.000
_cell.length_c   1.000
_cell.angle_alpha   90.00
_cell.angle_beta   90.00
_cell.angle_gamma   90.00
#
_symmetry.space_group_name_H-M   'P 1'
#
loop_
_entity.id
_entity.type
_entity.pdbx_description
1 polymer ?
#
loop_
_entity_poly.entity_id
_entity_poly.type
_entity_poly.pdbx_seq_one_letter_code
_entity_poly.pdbx_strand_id
1 'polypeptide(L)'
;MTWTQVYDPLHNWIFSTLVAALPILVLFGLLAGLRLKPHWCAIAGAGTAVLVAVLVFGMPLRLAGMSFVYGVGFGIVKIAWIVLAAVYLYDVS
;
A
#
# COMPACT_ATOMS: atom_id res chain seq x y z
N MET A 1 -10.28 -20.16 4.34
CA MET A 1 -10.31 -19.47 5.65
C MET A 1 -10.55 -18.01 5.40
N THR A 2 -11.68 -17.48 5.88
CA THR A 2 -12.06 -16.08 5.75
C THR A 2 -11.53 -15.33 6.97
N TRP A 3 -10.57 -14.42 6.75
CA TRP A 3 -10.16 -13.49 7.80
C TRP A 3 -11.13 -12.32 7.82
N THR A 4 -11.64 -12.00 9.01
CA THR A 4 -12.53 -10.86 9.23
C THR A 4 -11.72 -9.70 9.78
N GLN A 5 -11.69 -8.59 9.05
CA GLN A 5 -10.96 -7.40 9.46
C GLN A 5 -11.61 -6.76 10.71
N VAL A 6 -10.82 -6.64 11.77
CA VAL A 6 -11.19 -5.86 12.96
C VAL A 6 -10.60 -4.46 12.80
N TYR A 7 -11.47 -3.44 12.72
CA TYR A 7 -11.04 -2.05 12.46
C TYR A 7 -10.53 -1.33 13.71
N ASP A 8 -10.88 -1.80 14.92
CA ASP A 8 -10.45 -1.20 16.18
C ASP A 8 -9.67 -2.21 17.05
N PRO A 9 -8.44 -2.60 16.66
CA PRO A 9 -7.61 -3.50 17.47
C PRO A 9 -7.16 -2.87 18.79
N LEU A 10 -7.14 -1.54 18.90
CA LEU A 10 -6.64 -0.81 20.08
C LEU A 10 -7.75 -0.35 21.04
N HIS A 11 -9.00 -0.76 20.80
CA HIS A 11 -10.18 -0.33 21.58
C HIS A 11 -10.35 1.19 21.65
N ASN A 12 -9.74 1.90 20.71
CA ASN A 12 -9.82 3.34 20.55
C ASN A 12 -9.60 3.67 19.06
N TRP A 13 -10.68 4.09 18.43
CA TRP A 13 -10.73 4.42 17.01
C TRP A 13 -9.66 5.44 16.57
N ILE A 14 -9.26 6.38 17.45
CA ILE A 14 -8.25 7.40 17.13
C ILE A 14 -6.88 6.74 16.96
N PHE A 15 -6.47 5.92 17.93
CA PHE A 15 -5.18 5.23 17.87
C PHE A 15 -5.14 4.21 16.74
N SER A 16 -6.23 3.46 16.55
CA SER A 16 -6.36 2.50 15.44
C SER A 16 -6.22 3.21 14.08
N THR A 17 -6.81 4.40 13.93
CA THR A 17 -6.70 5.23 12.72
C THR A 17 -5.29 5.77 12.51
N LEU A 18 -4.63 6.27 13.57
CA LEU A 18 -3.25 6.76 13.48
C LEU A 18 -2.28 5.66 13.05
N VAL A 19 -2.47 4.45 13.57
CA VAL A 19 -1.64 3.30 13.18
C VAL A 19 -1.93 2.88 11.73
N ALA A 20 -3.20 2.88 11.31
CA ALA A 20 -3.56 2.61 9.91
C ALA A 20 -2.98 3.66 8.93
N ALA A 21 -2.73 4.88 9.38
CA ALA A 21 -2.14 5.95 8.57
C ALA A 21 -0.61 5.85 8.43
N LEU A 22 0.08 5.05 9.25
CA LEU A 22 1.55 4.95 9.25
C LEU A 22 2.17 4.72 7.87
N PRO A 23 1.68 3.80 7.02
CA PRO A 23 2.30 3.54 5.72
C PRO A 23 2.27 4.77 4.80
N ILE A 24 1.20 5.56 4.89
CA ILE A 24 1.02 6.80 4.12
C ILE A 24 1.95 7.89 4.66
N LEU A 25 2.04 8.02 5.99
CA LEU A 25 2.95 8.97 6.64
C LEU A 25 4.42 8.65 6.31
N VAL A 26 4.81 7.38 6.30
CA VAL A 26 6.16 6.95 5.89
C VAL A 26 6.40 7.28 4.42
N LEU A 27 5.46 6.94 3.54
CA LEU A 27 5.62 7.20 2.11
C LEU A 27 5.77 8.70 1.82
N PHE A 28 4.88 9.54 2.34
CA PHE A 28 4.96 11.00 2.14
C PHE A 28 6.11 11.65 2.91
N GLY A 29 6.42 11.17 4.11
CA GLY A 29 7.58 11.65 4.88
C GLY A 29 8.88 11.44 4.11
N LEU A 30 9.07 10.26 3.52
CA LEU A 30 10.27 9.93 2.74
C LEU A 30 10.28 10.63 1.37
N LEU A 31 9.13 10.70 0.70
CA LEU A 31 9.03 11.25 -0.66
C LEU A 31 8.96 12.79 -0.69
N ALA A 32 8.06 13.39 0.09
CA ALA A 32 7.86 14.84 0.11
C ALA A 32 8.81 15.55 1.08
N GLY A 33 9.07 14.94 2.25
CA GLY A 33 9.98 15.49 3.27
C GLY A 33 11.45 15.28 2.92
N LEU A 34 11.90 14.02 2.90
CA LEU A 34 13.31 13.67 2.67
C LEU A 34 13.71 13.64 1.19
N ARG A 35 12.75 13.70 0.25
CA ARG A 35 12.98 13.66 -1.20
C ARG A 35 13.84 12.49 -1.65
N LEU A 36 13.66 11.33 -1.03
CA LEU A 36 14.35 10.10 -1.42
C LEU A 36 13.83 9.60 -2.77
N LYS A 37 14.61 8.70 -3.39
CA LYS A 37 14.21 8.11 -4.67
C LYS A 37 12.88 7.35 -4.52
N PRO A 38 11.92 7.51 -5.44
CA PRO A 38 10.57 6.98 -5.29
C PRO A 38 10.48 5.47 -5.01
N HIS A 39 11.41 4.67 -5.56
CA HIS A 39 11.43 3.23 -5.33
C HIS A 39 11.71 2.88 -3.85
N TRP A 40 12.61 3.61 -3.18
CA TRP A 40 12.88 3.39 -1.76
C TRP A 40 11.70 3.80 -0.89
N CYS A 41 11.04 4.91 -1.22
CA CYS A 41 9.82 5.34 -0.53
C CYS A 41 8.70 4.30 -0.67
N ALA A 42 8.51 3.76 -1.87
CA ALA A 42 7.49 2.73 -2.14
C ALA A 42 7.78 1.43 -1.37
N ILE A 43 9.04 0.97 -1.34
CA ILE A 43 9.43 -0.23 -0.58
C ILE A 43 9.21 -0.02 0.92
N ALA A 44 9.60 1.13 1.46
CA ALA A 44 9.41 1.45 2.87
C ALA A 44 7.92 1.57 3.24
N GLY A 45 7.11 2.23 2.40
CA GLY A 45 5.66 2.33 2.57
C GLY A 45 4.96 0.96 2.48
N ALA A 46 5.35 0.12 1.52
CA ALA A 46 4.82 -1.23 1.42
C ALA A 46 5.23 -2.12 2.61
N GLY A 47 6.50 -2.06 3.03
CA GLY A 47 7.00 -2.79 4.18
C GLY A 47 6.27 -2.41 5.47
N THR A 48 6.08 -1.11 5.69
CA THR A 48 5.33 -0.61 6.85
C THR A 48 3.85 -1.02 6.81
N ALA A 49 3.20 -1.03 5.64
CA ALA A 49 1.84 -1.54 5.50
C ALA A 49 1.72 -3.02 5.89
N VAL A 50 2.63 -3.86 5.41
CA VAL A 50 2.65 -5.30 5.74
C VAL A 50 2.92 -5.51 7.24
N LEU A 51 3.88 -4.79 7.80
CA LEU A 51 4.21 -4.87 9.23
C LEU A 51 3.02 -4.47 10.10
N VAL A 52 2.36 -3.36 9.81
CA VAL A 52 1.19 -2.90 10.56
C VAL A 52 0.02 -3.90 10.44
N ALA A 53 -0.24 -4.42 9.24
CA ALA A 53 -1.31 -5.40 9.02
C ALA A 53 -1.11 -6.68 9.85
N VAL A 54 0.13 -7.18 9.94
CA VAL A 54 0.44 -8.41 10.67
C VAL A 54 0.53 -8.16 12.18
N LEU A 55 1.26 -7.14 12.60
CA LEU A 55 1.59 -6.92 14.02
C LEU A 55 0.45 -6.27 14.81
N VAL A 56 -0.32 -5.37 14.19
CA VAL A 56 -1.37 -4.60 14.90
C VAL A 56 -2.76 -5.12 14.56
N PHE A 57 -3.06 -5.35 13.29
CA PHE A 57 -4.39 -5.81 12.86
C PHE A 57 -4.55 -7.33 12.92
N GLY A 58 -3.51 -8.07 13.33
CA GLY A 58 -3.57 -9.52 13.50
C GLY A 58 -3.86 -10.28 12.21
N MET A 59 -3.54 -9.70 11.05
CA MET A 59 -3.74 -10.36 9.77
C MET A 59 -2.77 -11.54 9.63
N PRO A 60 -3.23 -12.76 9.27
CA PRO A 60 -2.35 -13.89 9.04
C PRO A 60 -1.31 -13.56 7.96
N LEU A 61 -0.03 -13.88 8.23
CA LEU A 61 1.10 -13.54 7.34
C LEU A 61 0.88 -13.99 5.88
N ARG A 62 0.28 -15.18 5.70
CA ARG A 62 -0.08 -15.71 4.37
C ARG A 62 -1.05 -14.80 3.62
N LEU A 63 -2.08 -14.30 4.31
CA LEU A 63 -3.07 -13.39 3.72
C LEU A 63 -2.48 -12.00 3.48
N ALA A 64 -1.63 -11.50 4.38
CA ALA A 64 -0.93 -10.24 4.19
C ALA A 64 -0.03 -10.27 2.95
N GLY A 65 0.74 -11.35 2.77
CA GLY A 65 1.55 -11.57 1.57
C GLY A 65 0.71 -11.69 0.29
N MET A 66 -0.40 -12.43 0.34
CA MET A 66 -1.33 -12.54 -0.80
C MET A 66 -1.94 -11.18 -1.17
N SER A 67 -2.35 -10.39 -0.18
CA SER A 67 -2.89 -9.04 -0.37
C SER A 67 -1.86 -8.10 -0.98
N PHE A 68 -0.61 -8.16 -0.51
CA PHE A 68 0.49 -7.39 -1.08
C PHE A 68 0.73 -7.73 -2.56
N VAL A 69 0.86 -9.02 -2.91
CA VAL A 69 1.05 -9.45 -4.30
C VAL A 69 -0.13 -9.05 -5.18
N TYR A 70 -1.36 -9.18 -4.66
CA TYR A 70 -2.56 -8.73 -5.34
C TYR A 70 -2.51 -7.22 -5.64
N GLY A 71 -2.10 -6.40 -4.66
CA GLY A 71 -1.91 -4.97 -4.84
C GLY A 71 -0.86 -4.63 -5.90
N VAL A 72 0.27 -5.34 -5.92
CA VAL A 72 1.31 -5.18 -6.96
C VAL A 72 0.75 -5.50 -8.34
N GLY A 73 0.08 -6.64 -8.50
CA GLY A 73 -0.55 -7.03 -9.77
C GLY A 73 -1.59 -6.01 -10.24
N PHE A 74 -2.44 -5.54 -9.33
CA PHE A 74 -3.43 -4.51 -9.62
C PHE A 74 -2.79 -3.20 -10.11
N GLY A 75 -1.70 -2.77 -9.47
CA GLY A 75 -0.94 -1.60 -9.87
C GLY A 75 -0.32 -1.75 -11.27
N ILE A 76 0.30 -2.89 -11.56
CA ILE A 76 0.91 -3.17 -12.87
C ILE A 76 -0.14 -3.12 -13.98
N VAL A 77 -1.28 -3.78 -13.79
CA VAL A 77 -2.37 -3.79 -14.79
C VAL A 77 -2.90 -2.37 -15.04
N LYS A 78 -3.11 -1.57 -13.98
CA LYS A 78 -3.54 -0.18 -14.08
C LYS A 78 -2.54 0.69 -14.85
N ILE A 79 -1.24 0.58 -14.55
CA ILE A 79 -0.18 1.34 -15.22
C ILE A 79 -0.07 0.92 -16.69
N ALA A 80 -0.11 -0.39 -16.98
CA ALA A 80 -0.07 -0.90 -18.34
C ALA A 80 -1.22 -0.36 -19.19
N TRP A 81 -2.42 -0.27 -18.63
CA TRP A 81 -3.58 0.29 -19.33
C TRP A 81 -3.41 1.78 -19.66
N ILE A 82 -2.85 2.56 -18.73
CA ILE A 82 -2.55 3.99 -18.94
C ILE A 82 -1.55 4.17 -20.09
N VAL A 83 -0.48 3.37 -20.10
CA VAL A 83 0.54 3.42 -21.14
C VAL A 83 -0.05 3.02 -22.50
N LEU A 84 -0.85 1.96 -22.57
CA LEU A 84 -1.50 1.53 -23.81
C LEU A 84 -2.39 2.63 -24.40
N ALA A 85 -3.24 3.24 -23.57
CA ALA A 85 -4.10 4.34 -24.00
C ALA A 85 -3.30 5.56 -24.49
N ALA A 86 -2.18 5.87 -23.83
CA ALA A 86 -1.30 6.97 -24.23
C ALA A 86 -0.61 6.71 -25.58
N VAL A 87 -0.14 5.48 -25.83
CA VAL A 87 0.47 5.10 -27.12
C VAL A 87 -0.56 5.18 -28.25
N TYR A 88 -1.78 4.67 -28.03
CA TYR A 88 -2.83 4.75 -29.04
C TYR A 88 -3.20 6.20 -29.39
N LEU A 89 -3.27 7.08 -28.37
CA LEU A 89 -3.53 8.50 -28.60
C LEU A 89 -2.40 9.19 -29.37
N TYR A 90 -1.15 8.79 -29.10
CA TYR A 90 0.03 9.30 -29.81
C TYR A 90 0.03 8.89 -31.28
N ASP A 91 -0.32 7.64 -31.61
CA ASP A 91 -0.39 7.18 -33.01
C ASP A 91 -1.55 7.79 -33.81
N VAL A 92 -2.61 8.23 -33.13
CA VAL A 92 -3.78 8.88 -33.76
C VAL A 92 -3.58 10.38 -33.98
N SER A 93 -2.70 11.03 -33.21
CA SER A 93 -2.44 12.50 -33.27
C SER A 93 -1.37 12.84 -34.30
#